data_AF-A0A9E5GK38-F1
#
_entry.id   AF-A0A9E5GK38-F1
#
_cell.length_a   1.000
_cell.length_b   1.000
_cell.length_c   1.000
_cell.angle_alpha   90.00
_cell.angle_beta   90.00
_cell.angle_gamma   90.00
#
_symmetry.space_group_name_H-M   'P 1'
#
loop_
_entity.id
_entity.type
_entity.pdbx_description
1 polymer ?
#
loop_
_entity_poly.entity_id
_entity_poly.type
_entity_poly.pdbx_seq_one_letter_code
_entity_poly.pdbx_strand_id
1 'polypeptide(L)' 'MTAAKYLPQTALSFDVEEWFHASVVEKYVPRSTWEAQPSRLESQMETLMYMMASMDIKATFFCLGAVSEKHAG' A
#
# COMPACT_ATOMS: atom_id res chain seq x y z
N MET A 1 5.75 -37.75 22.79
CA MET A 1 4.80 -36.96 21.99
C MET A 1 5.08 -35.49 22.26
N THR A 2 5.80 -34.82 21.37
CA THR A 2 6.10 -33.39 21.49
C THR A 2 4.87 -32.62 21.02
N ALA A 3 4.27 -31.82 21.91
CA ALA A 3 3.17 -30.94 21.53
C ALA A 3 3.64 -29.99 20.42
N ALA A 4 2.99 -30.03 19.27
CA ALA A 4 3.22 -29.05 18.21
C ALA A 4 2.93 -27.66 18.78
N LYS A 5 3.96 -26.81 18.85
CA LYS A 5 3.82 -25.40 19.24
C LYS A 5 2.90 -24.74 18.21
N TYR A 6 1.73 -24.26 18.64
CA TYR A 6 0.88 -23.42 17.80
C TYR A 6 1.66 -22.14 17.49
N LEU A 7 2.12 -22.00 16.25
CA LEU A 7 2.69 -20.75 15.77
C LEU A 7 1.52 -19.84 15.38
N PRO A 8 1.47 -18.59 15.87
CA PRO A 8 0.41 -17.66 15.50
C PRO A 8 0.41 -17.45 13.99
N GLN A 9 -0.76 -17.51 13.38
CA GLN A 9 -0.91 -17.20 11.97
C GLN A 9 -0.79 -15.69 11.79
N THR A 10 0.23 -15.26 11.06
CA THR A 10 0.47 -13.84 10.77
C THR A 10 -0.14 -13.48 9.42
N ALA A 11 -0.83 -12.34 9.36
CA ALA A 11 -1.29 -11.74 8.11
C ALA A 11 -0.60 -10.39 7.90
N LEU A 12 -0.29 -10.07 6.65
CA LEU A 12 0.27 -8.78 6.24
C LEU A 12 -0.70 -8.12 5.26
N SER A 13 -0.99 -6.85 5.47
CA SER A 13 -1.78 -6.04 4.56
C SER A 13 -1.19 -4.65 4.40
N PHE A 14 -1.47 -4.04 3.24
CA PHE A 14 -1.06 -2.69 2.90
C PHE A 14 -2.28 -1.88 2.46
N ASP A 15 -2.43 -0.69 3.03
CA ASP A 15 -3.32 0.33 2.49
C ASP A 15 -2.56 1.12 1.43
N VAL A 16 -3.08 1.15 0.21
CA VAL A 16 -2.44 1.76 -0.95
C VAL A 16 -3.13 3.08 -1.27
N GLU A 17 -2.44 4.16 -0.91
CA GLU A 17 -2.88 5.54 -1.10
C GLU A 17 -1.68 6.45 -1.43
N GLU A 18 -1.94 7.60 -2.04
CA GLU A 18 -0.94 8.63 -2.25
C GLU A 18 -0.70 9.45 -0.97
N TRP A 19 0.50 10.02 -0.86
CA TRP A 19 0.92 10.82 0.30
C TRP A 19 0.00 12.03 0.59
N PHE A 20 -0.70 12.53 -0.43
CA PHE A 20 -1.64 13.66 -0.33
C PHE A 20 -3.06 13.25 0.08
N HIS A 21 -3.35 11.96 0.21
CA HIS A 21 -4.62 11.48 0.80
C HIS A 21 -4.61 11.51 2.33
N ALA A 22 -3.43 11.59 2.95
CA ALA A 22 -3.29 11.61 4.40
C ALA A 22 -3.93 12.86 5.03
N SER A 23 -4.80 12.66 6.02
CA SER A 23 -5.52 13.75 6.71
C SER A 23 -4.59 14.80 7.34
N VAL A 24 -3.37 14.40 7.72
CA VAL A 24 -2.35 15.29 8.28
C VAL A 24 -1.91 16.40 7.30
N VAL A 25 -2.02 16.18 5.98
CA VAL A 25 -1.64 17.16 4.95
C VAL A 25 -2.84 17.85 4.29
N GLU A 26 -4.07 17.52 4.67
CA GLU A 26 -5.30 18.00 4.03
C GLU A 26 -5.39 19.54 3.98
N LYS A 27 -4.90 20.22 5.04
CA LYS A 27 -4.85 21.70 5.10
C LYS A 27 -3.91 22.33 4.08
N TYR A 28 -2.90 21.59 3.63
CA TYR A 28 -1.85 22.05 2.72
C TYR A 28 -2.06 21.56 1.29
N VAL A 29 -2.78 20.45 1.13
CA VAL A 29 -3.04 19.82 -0.16
C VAL A 29 -4.56 19.58 -0.30
N PRO A 30 -5.31 20.62 -0.71
CA PRO A 30 -6.75 20.50 -0.93
C PRO A 30 -7.07 19.41 -1.96
N ARG A 31 -8.22 18.75 -1.81
CA ARG A 31 -8.66 17.70 -2.73
C ARG A 31 -8.69 18.14 -4.20
N SER A 32 -8.99 19.41 -4.46
CA SER A 32 -8.99 19.98 -5.82
C SER A 32 -7.61 20.01 -6.48
N THR A 33 -6.52 19.89 -5.73
CA THR A 33 -5.15 19.93 -6.25
C THR A 33 -4.51 18.55 -6.37
N TRP A 34 -5.22 17.47 -6.03
CA TRP A 34 -4.69 16.09 -6.01
C TRP A 34 -4.14 15.65 -7.37
N GLU A 35 -4.82 15.97 -8.47
CA GLU A 35 -4.40 15.61 -9.82
C GLU A 35 -3.06 16.23 -10.24
N ALA A 36 -2.66 17.34 -9.62
CA ALA A 36 -1.41 18.03 -9.91
C ALA A 36 -0.26 17.59 -8.98
N GLN A 37 -0.53 16.74 -7.99
CA GLN A 37 0.51 16.30 -7.07
C GLN A 37 1.41 15.24 -7.71
N PRO A 38 2.73 15.28 -7.44
CA PRO A 38 3.63 14.23 -7.89
C PRO A 38 3.24 12.91 -7.25
N SER A 39 2.93 11.93 -8.10
CA SER A 39 2.70 10.55 -7.69
C SER A 39 4.00 9.95 -7.13
N ARG A 40 3.88 9.19 -6.05
CA ARG A 40 4.97 8.37 -5.52
C ARG A 40 4.69 6.87 -5.64
N LEU A 41 3.44 6.54 -5.95
CA LEU A 41 2.92 5.20 -5.85
C LEU A 41 3.72 4.18 -6.66
N GLU A 42 3.97 4.45 -7.95
CA GLU A 42 4.60 3.50 -8.87
C GLU A 42 5.97 3.02 -8.36
N SER A 43 6.87 3.96 -8.06
CA SER A 43 8.22 3.65 -7.55
C SER A 43 8.20 2.91 -6.20
N GLN A 44 7.25 3.26 -5.33
CA GLN A 44 7.12 2.66 -4.01
C GLN A 44 6.56 1.23 -4.12
N MET A 45 5.60 1.01 -5.01
CA MET A 45 5.01 -0.30 -5.27
C MET A 45 6.02 -1.24 -5.94
N GLU A 46 6.80 -0.77 -6.90
CA GLU A 46 7.87 -1.57 -7.52
C GLU A 46 8.87 -2.07 -6.47
N THR A 47 9.34 -1.15 -5.61
CA THR A 47 10.27 -1.48 -4.52
C THR A 47 9.65 -2.48 -3.53
N LEU A 48 8.40 -2.26 -3.13
CA LEU A 48 7.69 -3.15 -2.21
C LEU A 48 7.49 -4.55 -2.78
N MET A 49 7.04 -4.64 -4.03
CA MET A 49 6.83 -5.90 -4.74
C MET A 49 8.13 -6.68 -4.91
N TYR A 50 9.22 -6.00 -5.25
CA TYR A 50 10.55 -6.63 -5.34
C TYR A 50 10.98 -7.23 -3.99
N MET A 51 10.86 -6.45 -2.90
CA MET A 51 11.21 -6.94 -1.57
C MET A 51 10.35 -8.14 -1.15
N MET A 52 9.03 -8.07 -1.35
CA MET A 52 8.13 -9.18 -1.00
C MET A 52 8.41 -10.44 -1.82
N ALA A 53 8.65 -10.30 -3.12
CA ALA A 53 8.99 -11.41 -4.00
C ALA A 53 10.32 -12.07 -3.58
N SER A 54 11.31 -11.28 -3.18
CA SER A 54 12.62 -11.79 -2.72
C SER A 54 12.53 -12.62 -1.42
N MET A 55 11.45 -12.46 -0.65
CA MET A 55 11.22 -13.13 0.63
C MET A 55 10.09 -14.16 0.58
N ASP A 56 9.47 -14.40 -0.59
CA ASP A 56 8.28 -15.24 -0.77
C ASP A 56 7.12 -14.87 0.19
N ILE A 57 6.92 -13.56 0.42
CA ILE A 57 5.88 -13.04 1.31
C ILE A 57 4.60 -12.75 0.52
N LYS A 58 3.48 -13.28 1.02
CA LYS A 58 2.13 -12.91 0.55
C LYS A 58 1.52 -11.84 1.43
N ALA A 59 0.85 -10.87 0.83
CA ALA A 59 0.09 -9.85 1.52
C ALA A 59 -1.18 -9.47 0.75
N THR A 60 -2.11 -8.82 1.44
CA THR A 60 -3.33 -8.25 0.86
C THR A 60 -3.17 -6.75 0.66
N PHE A 61 -3.60 -6.23 -0.49
CA PHE A 61 -3.53 -4.80 -0.81
C PHE A 61 -4.93 -4.21 -0.87
N PHE A 62 -5.17 -3.16 -0.09
CA PHE A 62 -6.40 -2.38 -0.12
C PHE A 62 -6.12 -1.07 -0.87
N CYS A 63 -6.55 -0.99 -2.13
CA CYS A 63 -6.30 0.19 -2.96
C CYS A 63 -7.44 1.19 -2.86
N LEU A 64 -7.11 2.46 -2.57
CA LEU A 64 -8.09 3.54 -2.60
C LEU A 64 -8.64 3.70 -4.03
N GLY A 65 -9.95 3.87 -4.19
CA GLY A 65 -10.59 3.99 -5.52
C GLY A 65 -9.95 5.06 -6.42
N ALA A 66 -9.59 6.22 -5.84
CA ALA A 66 -8.90 7.30 -6.55
C ALA A 66 -7.49 6.93 -7.07
N VAL A 67 -6.84 5.93 -6.46
CA VAL A 67 -5.59 5.34 -6.95
C VAL A 67 -5.88 4.35 -8.08
N SER A 68 -6.86 3.47 -7.89
CA SER A 68 -7.20 2.40 -8.84
C SER A 68 -7.68 2.93 -10.19
N GLU A 69 -8.38 4.06 -10.23
CA GLU A 69 -8.87 4.67 -11.48
C GLU A 69 -7.75 5.04 -12.48
N LYS A 70 -6.54 5.31 -11.99
CA LYS A 70 -5.38 5.69 -12.82
C LYS A 70 -4.50 4.52 -13.24
N HIS A 71 -4.64 3.37 -12.58
CA HIS A 71 -3.75 2.22 -12.72
C HIS A 71 -4.50 0.89 -12.92
N ALA A 72 -5.80 0.93 -13.24
CA ALA A 72 -6.57 -0.29 -13.49
C ALA A 72 -6.04 -1.00 -14.75
N GLY A 73 -5.44 -2.18 -14.54
CA GLY A 73 -4.94 -3.11 -15.54
C GLY A 73 -4.98 -4.54 -15.00
#